data_AF-A0A9E3YWP6-F1
#
_entry.id   AF-A0A9E3YWP6-F1
#
_cell.length_a   1.000
_cell.length_b   1.000
_cell.length_c   1.000
_cell.angle_alpha   90.00
_cell.angle_beta   90.00
_cell.angle_gamma   90.00
#
_symmetry.space_group_name_H-M   'P 1'
#
loop_
_entity.id
_entity.type
_entity.pdbx_description
1 polymer ?
#
loop_
_entity_poly.entity_id
_entity_poly.type
_entity_poly.pdbx_seq_one_letter_code
_entity_poly.pdbx_strand_id
1 'polypeptide(L)'
;MADQQEELEVLIARAAMADRSAFHALYVATAPRVYAVLMVMLRDQETAQDVLQDTYVKVWGRAGEYHSERGEVLSWVIAIARYRALDLLRASKRRTNFEHQAGETLELSLPTSDAFSELTKECLNRLADIQRRSIISSFVHGFTHEELAVREETPIGTIKSRIRRGLQRLRECLEQ
;
A
#
# COMPACT_ATOMS: atom_id res chain seq x y z
N MET A 1 13.39 -12.72 -9.79
CA MET A 1 12.48 -11.56 -9.71
C MET A 1 12.03 -11.11 -11.10
N ALA A 2 12.93 -10.91 -12.07
CA ALA A 2 12.56 -10.56 -13.45
C ALA A 2 11.59 -11.55 -14.11
N ASP A 3 11.87 -12.86 -14.00
CA ASP A 3 11.04 -13.94 -14.57
C ASP A 3 9.58 -13.91 -14.07
N GLN A 4 9.38 -13.68 -12.76
CA GLN A 4 8.05 -13.56 -12.18
C GLN A 4 7.32 -12.28 -12.63
N GLN A 5 8.03 -11.17 -12.84
CA GLN A 5 7.42 -9.93 -13.31
C GLN A 5 6.99 -10.06 -14.78
N GLU A 6 7.81 -10.64 -15.65
CA GLU A 6 7.46 -10.90 -17.05
C GLU A 6 6.23 -11.81 -17.17
N GLU A 7 6.15 -12.87 -16.35
CA GLU A 7 4.97 -13.74 -16.29
C GLU A 7 3.71 -12.95 -15.89
N LEU A 8 3.79 -12.10 -14.87
CA LEU A 8 2.66 -11.28 -14.44
C LEU A 8 2.24 -10.27 -15.51
N GLU A 9 3.17 -9.71 -16.28
CA GLU A 9 2.89 -8.81 -17.41
C GLU A 9 2.10 -9.52 -18.52
N VAL A 10 2.46 -10.76 -18.85
CA VAL A 10 1.71 -11.58 -19.81
C VAL A 10 0.30 -11.87 -19.28
N LEU A 11 0.18 -12.22 -17.99
CA LEU A 11 -1.11 -12.53 -17.38
C LEU A 11 -2.06 -11.33 -17.36
N ILE A 12 -1.58 -10.14 -16.99
CA ILE A 12 -2.41 -8.93 -16.97
C ILE A 12 -2.79 -8.45 -18.38
N ALA A 13 -1.90 -8.59 -19.38
CA ALA A 13 -2.21 -8.29 -20.77
C ALA A 13 -3.33 -9.20 -21.31
N ARG A 14 -3.28 -10.50 -21.00
CA ARG A 14 -4.36 -11.44 -21.36
C ARG A 14 -5.65 -11.16 -20.59
N ALA A 15 -5.55 -10.78 -19.31
CA ALA A 15 -6.72 -10.37 -18.53
C ALA A 15 -7.41 -9.14 -19.15
N ALA A 16 -6.66 -8.18 -19.71
CA ALA A 16 -7.21 -7.04 -20.43
C ALA A 16 -8.00 -7.44 -21.69
N MET A 17 -7.71 -8.62 -22.25
CA MET A 17 -8.46 -9.24 -23.35
C MET A 17 -9.61 -10.14 -22.87
N ALA A 18 -10.05 -9.98 -21.62
CA ALA A 18 -11.09 -10.78 -20.96
C ALA A 18 -10.79 -12.29 -20.85
N ASP A 19 -9.51 -12.67 -20.81
CA ASP A 19 -9.11 -14.05 -20.53
C ASP A 19 -9.24 -14.37 -19.02
N ARG A 20 -10.30 -15.10 -18.67
CA ARG A 20 -10.58 -15.50 -17.29
C ARG A 20 -9.52 -16.41 -16.69
N SER A 21 -8.87 -17.25 -17.50
CA SER A 21 -7.84 -18.17 -17.02
C SER A 21 -6.57 -17.42 -16.63
N ALA A 22 -6.17 -16.46 -17.45
CA ALA A 22 -5.02 -15.59 -17.16
C ALA A 22 -5.28 -14.72 -15.93
N PHE A 23 -6.50 -14.17 -15.81
CA PHE A 23 -6.87 -13.41 -14.62
C PHE A 23 -6.90 -14.24 -13.35
N HIS A 24 -7.36 -15.50 -13.42
CA HIS A 24 -7.30 -16.40 -12.28
C HIS A 24 -5.85 -16.70 -11.85
N ALA A 25 -4.96 -16.95 -12.81
CA ALA A 25 -3.54 -17.15 -12.52
C ALA A 25 -2.90 -15.89 -11.91
N LEU A 26 -3.23 -14.70 -12.43
CA LEU A 26 -2.81 -13.42 -11.86
C LEU A 26 -3.28 -13.28 -10.41
N TYR A 27 -4.54 -13.60 -10.13
CA TYR A 27 -5.11 -13.60 -8.79
C TYR A 27 -4.34 -14.53 -7.86
N VAL A 28 -4.16 -15.80 -8.22
CA VAL A 28 -3.44 -16.80 -7.40
C VAL A 28 -2.01 -16.33 -7.08
N ALA A 29 -1.32 -15.77 -8.06
CA ALA A 29 0.07 -15.31 -7.90
C ALA A 29 0.22 -14.06 -7.00
N THR A 30 -0.81 -13.19 -6.94
CA THR A 30 -0.69 -11.87 -6.30
C THR A 30 -1.53 -11.73 -5.02
N ALA A 31 -2.65 -12.43 -4.90
CA ALA A 31 -3.63 -12.24 -3.83
C ALA A 31 -3.07 -12.45 -2.42
N PRO A 32 -2.19 -13.44 -2.14
CA PRO A 32 -1.62 -13.61 -0.80
C PRO A 32 -0.85 -12.37 -0.32
N ARG A 33 -0.08 -11.74 -1.22
CA ARG A 33 0.71 -10.54 -0.91
C ARG A 33 -0.18 -9.32 -0.74
N VAL A 34 -1.20 -9.16 -1.59
CA VAL A 34 -2.18 -8.07 -1.48
C VAL A 34 -2.98 -8.20 -0.18
N TYR A 35 -3.40 -9.41 0.17
CA TYR A 35 -4.13 -9.69 1.40
C TYR A 35 -3.29 -9.37 2.64
N ALA A 36 -1.99 -9.73 2.66
CA ALA A 36 -1.10 -9.37 3.76
C ALA A 36 -1.02 -7.85 3.98
N VAL A 37 -0.95 -7.06 2.90
CA VAL A 37 -0.99 -5.59 2.99
C VAL A 37 -2.32 -5.11 3.57
N LEU A 38 -3.44 -5.64 3.11
CA LEU A 38 -4.77 -5.27 3.61
C LEU A 38 -4.95 -5.62 5.09
N MET A 39 -4.44 -6.77 5.54
CA MET A 39 -4.47 -7.17 6.96
C MET A 39 -3.69 -6.19 7.86
N VAL A 40 -2.54 -5.71 7.40
CA VAL A 40 -1.76 -4.70 8.15
C VAL A 40 -2.52 -3.38 8.25
N MET A 41 -3.20 -2.97 7.17
CA MET A 41 -3.92 -1.69 7.12
C MET A 41 -5.26 -1.71 7.86
N LEU A 42 -6.04 -2.78 7.72
CA LEU A 42 -7.42 -2.84 8.18
C LEU A 42 -7.56 -3.53 9.53
N ARG A 43 -6.65 -4.47 9.86
CA ARG A 43 -6.65 -5.26 11.10
C ARG A 43 -7.96 -6.00 11.37
N ASP A 44 -8.73 -6.26 10.33
CA ASP A 44 -9.99 -7.00 10.37
C ASP A 44 -10.04 -7.95 9.17
N GLN A 45 -10.25 -9.24 9.45
CA GLN A 45 -10.16 -10.30 8.45
C GLN A 45 -11.30 -10.21 7.43
N GLU A 46 -12.54 -9.98 7.89
CA GLU A 46 -13.71 -9.91 7.02
C GLU A 46 -13.60 -8.73 6.07
N THR A 47 -13.33 -7.53 6.61
CA THR A 47 -13.12 -6.32 5.82
C THR A 47 -11.94 -6.47 4.85
N ALA A 48 -10.84 -7.12 5.26
CA ALA A 48 -9.71 -7.35 4.36
C ALA A 48 -10.05 -8.28 3.20
N GLN A 49 -10.86 -9.32 3.42
CA GLN A 49 -11.33 -10.22 2.37
C GLN A 49 -12.27 -9.50 1.39
N ASP A 50 -13.20 -8.70 1.90
CA ASP A 50 -14.10 -7.89 1.06
C ASP A 50 -13.32 -6.89 0.20
N VAL A 51 -12.35 -6.19 0.79
CA VAL A 51 -11.50 -5.25 0.04
C VAL A 51 -10.64 -5.97 -0.99
N LEU A 52 -10.15 -7.17 -0.68
CA LEU A 52 -9.40 -7.98 -1.64
C LEU A 52 -10.29 -8.32 -2.84
N GLN A 53 -11.52 -8.77 -2.60
CA GLN A 53 -12.47 -9.07 -3.68
C GLN A 53 -12.75 -7.83 -4.55
N ASP A 54 -13.11 -6.70 -3.92
CA ASP A 54 -13.32 -5.41 -4.59
C ASP A 54 -12.11 -4.99 -5.43
N THR A 55 -10.90 -5.21 -4.90
CA THR A 55 -9.64 -4.90 -5.57
C THR A 55 -9.54 -5.68 -6.87
N TYR A 56 -9.79 -6.99 -6.86
CA TYR A 56 -9.66 -7.81 -8.05
C TYR A 56 -10.78 -7.56 -9.07
N VAL A 57 -11.99 -7.22 -8.62
CA VAL A 57 -13.04 -6.72 -9.53
C VAL A 57 -12.55 -5.46 -10.27
N LYS A 58 -11.90 -4.53 -9.58
CA LYS A 58 -11.29 -3.34 -10.20
C LYS A 58 -10.11 -3.69 -11.11
N VAL A 59 -9.24 -4.61 -10.71
CA VAL A 59 -8.12 -5.07 -11.54
C VAL A 59 -8.63 -5.63 -12.86
N TRP A 60 -9.66 -6.48 -12.83
CA TRP A 60 -10.29 -7.02 -14.05
C TRP A 60 -10.79 -5.90 -14.96
N GLY A 61 -11.55 -4.94 -14.42
CA GLY A 61 -12.10 -3.83 -15.21
C GLY A 61 -11.06 -2.84 -15.74
N ARG A 62 -9.86 -2.79 -15.14
CA ARG A 62 -8.82 -1.79 -15.45
C ARG A 62 -7.52 -2.42 -15.94
N ALA A 63 -7.51 -3.72 -16.25
CA ALA A 63 -6.30 -4.44 -16.66
C ALA A 63 -5.60 -3.77 -17.87
N GLY A 64 -6.38 -3.21 -18.80
CA GLY A 64 -5.85 -2.47 -19.96
C GLY A 64 -5.24 -1.09 -19.64
N GLU A 65 -5.42 -0.57 -18.42
CA GLU A 65 -4.78 0.67 -17.95
C GLU A 65 -3.39 0.43 -17.35
N TYR A 66 -2.98 -0.83 -17.19
CA TYR A 66 -1.64 -1.17 -16.74
C TYR A 66 -0.61 -0.86 -17.82
N HIS A 67 0.50 -0.24 -17.40
CA HIS A 67 1.63 0.04 -18.26
C HIS A 67 2.94 -0.27 -17.52
N SER A 68 3.79 -1.10 -18.12
CA SER A 68 5.01 -1.61 -17.46
C SER A 68 6.03 -0.53 -17.16
N GLU A 69 6.05 0.59 -17.90
CA GLU A 69 6.93 1.73 -17.61
C GLU A 69 6.57 2.47 -16.31
N ARG A 70 5.37 2.26 -15.76
CA ARG A 70 4.91 2.89 -14.51
C ARG A 70 5.20 2.05 -13.27
N GLY A 71 5.67 0.82 -13.44
CA GLY A 71 6.09 -0.06 -12.36
C GLY A 71 5.58 -1.50 -12.49
N GLU A 72 5.96 -2.32 -11.51
CA GLU A 72 5.63 -3.74 -11.47
C GLU A 72 4.12 -4.00 -11.31
N VAL A 73 3.65 -5.14 -11.82
CA VAL A 73 2.22 -5.52 -11.78
C VAL A 73 1.72 -5.60 -10.34
N LEU A 74 2.49 -6.25 -9.46
CA LEU A 74 2.13 -6.38 -8.06
C LEU A 74 2.00 -5.01 -7.36
N SER A 75 2.90 -4.07 -7.68
CA SER A 75 2.85 -2.71 -7.13
C SER A 75 1.59 -1.97 -7.56
N TRP A 76 1.17 -2.13 -8.82
CA TRP A 76 -0.07 -1.55 -9.33
C TRP A 76 -1.31 -2.15 -8.67
N VAL A 77 -1.37 -3.47 -8.50
CA VAL A 77 -2.47 -4.15 -7.77
C VAL A 77 -2.54 -3.69 -6.31
N ILE A 78 -1.39 -3.63 -5.61
CA ILE A 78 -1.31 -3.13 -4.24
C ILE A 78 -1.78 -1.68 -4.14
N ALA A 79 -1.47 -0.84 -5.13
CA ALA A 79 -1.94 0.54 -5.15
C ALA A 79 -3.47 0.61 -5.18
N ILE A 80 -4.13 -0.18 -6.05
CA ILE A 80 -5.60 -0.26 -6.11
C ILE A 80 -6.18 -0.71 -4.76
N ALA A 81 -5.60 -1.75 -4.16
CA ALA A 81 -6.02 -2.28 -2.86
C ALA A 81 -5.91 -1.23 -1.76
N ARG A 82 -4.76 -0.54 -1.71
CA ARG A 82 -4.48 0.52 -0.74
C ARG A 82 -5.47 1.67 -0.88
N TYR A 83 -5.76 2.14 -2.10
CA TYR A 83 -6.76 3.19 -2.29
C TYR A 83 -8.12 2.77 -1.74
N ARG A 84 -8.55 1.52 -1.99
CA ARG A 84 -9.82 1.01 -1.48
C ARG A 84 -9.84 0.94 0.06
N ALA A 85 -8.78 0.43 0.68
CA ALA A 85 -8.65 0.38 2.13
C ALA A 85 -8.69 1.78 2.77
N LEU A 86 -7.98 2.74 2.18
CA LEU A 86 -7.98 4.13 2.64
C LEU A 86 -9.37 4.77 2.56
N ASP A 87 -10.11 4.52 1.49
CA ASP A 87 -11.48 5.03 1.34
C ASP A 87 -12.42 4.50 2.43
N LEU A 88 -12.28 3.22 2.81
CA LEU A 88 -13.05 2.62 3.90
C LEU A 88 -12.65 3.18 5.27
N LEU A 89 -11.35 3.28 5.56
CA LEU A 89 -10.85 3.85 6.81
C LEU A 89 -11.33 5.30 6.98
N ARG A 90 -11.37 6.08 5.90
CA ARG A 90 -11.93 7.44 5.89
C ARG A 90 -13.44 7.47 6.14
N ALA A 91 -14.19 6.54 5.54
CA ALA A 91 -15.62 6.44 5.78
C ALA A 91 -15.94 6.09 7.24
N SER A 92 -15.16 5.18 7.84
CA SER A 92 -15.23 4.85 9.26
C SER A 92 -14.87 6.05 10.15
N LYS A 93 -13.74 6.72 9.87
CA LYS A 93 -13.30 7.91 10.61
C LYS A 93 -14.31 9.07 10.55
N ARG A 94 -14.98 9.27 9.41
CA ARG A 94 -16.06 10.27 9.33
C ARG A 94 -17.22 9.91 10.25
N ARG A 95 -17.62 8.63 10.32
CA ARG A 95 -18.69 8.19 11.24
C ARG A 95 -18.30 8.42 12.71
N THR A 96 -17.07 8.08 13.10
CA THR A 96 -16.60 8.28 14.48
C THR A 96 -16.32 9.75 14.82
N ASN A 97 -15.83 10.58 13.89
CA ASN A 97 -15.66 12.02 14.10
C ASN A 97 -16.99 12.78 14.24
N PHE A 98 -18.09 12.25 13.68
CA PHE A 98 -19.44 12.78 13.95
C PHE A 98 -19.89 12.49 15.40
N GLU A 99 -19.29 11.50 16.07
CA GLU A 99 -19.62 11.10 17.44
C GLU A 99 -18.63 11.66 18.48
N HIS A 100 -17.37 11.95 18.13
CA HIS A 100 -16.38 12.58 19.01
C HIS A 100 -15.49 13.61 18.29
N GLN A 101 -15.66 14.88 18.66
CA GLN A 101 -14.64 15.93 18.48
C GLN A 101 -13.62 15.83 19.61
N ALA A 102 -12.50 15.13 19.40
CA ALA A 102 -11.32 15.31 20.24
C ALA A 102 -10.06 15.04 19.42
N GLY A 103 -9.16 16.02 19.40
CA GLY A 103 -7.88 15.94 18.70
C GLY A 103 -6.99 14.88 19.33
N GLU A 104 -6.70 13.82 18.57
CA GLU A 104 -5.74 12.81 18.98
C GLU A 104 -4.40 13.04 18.27
N THR A 105 -3.42 13.46 19.08
CA THR A 105 -2.01 13.42 18.72
C THR A 105 -1.57 11.96 18.76
N LEU A 106 -1.76 11.25 17.63
CA LEU A 106 -1.27 9.88 17.49
C LEU A 106 0.25 9.86 17.71
N GLU A 107 0.69 9.25 18.80
CA GLU A 107 2.09 8.89 19.01
C GLU A 107 2.48 7.89 17.91
N LEU A 108 3.32 8.33 16.98
CA LEU A 108 3.84 7.54 15.86
C LEU A 108 4.86 6.51 16.36
N SER A 109 4.41 5.57 17.18
CA SER A 109 5.19 4.37 17.51
C SER A 109 5.06 3.37 16.37
N LEU A 110 6.16 2.68 16.06
CA LEU A 110 6.09 1.48 15.22
C LEU A 110 5.08 0.53 15.87
N PRO A 111 4.09 0.00 15.12
CA PRO A 111 3.17 -0.96 15.69
C PRO A 111 4.00 -2.13 16.25
N THR A 112 3.73 -2.49 17.49
CA THR A 112 4.35 -3.61 18.21
C THR A 112 4.04 -4.98 17.60
N SER A 113 3.28 -5.01 16.49
CA SER A 113 2.98 -6.24 15.75
C SER A 113 4.19 -6.79 15.01
N ASP A 114 4.25 -8.11 14.88
CA ASP A 114 5.10 -8.91 13.97
C ASP A 114 4.97 -8.56 12.47
N ALA A 115 4.33 -7.44 12.12
CA ALA A 115 4.12 -7.00 10.74
C ALA A 115 5.43 -6.66 10.00
N PHE A 116 6.49 -6.36 10.73
CA PHE A 116 7.82 -6.11 10.17
C PHE A 116 8.82 -7.15 10.68
N SER A 117 9.62 -7.71 9.76
CA SER A 117 10.77 -8.52 10.15
C SER A 117 11.77 -7.67 10.96
N GLU A 118 12.56 -8.30 11.83
CA GLU A 118 13.61 -7.61 12.58
C GLU A 118 14.58 -6.84 11.66
N LEU A 119 14.91 -7.42 10.50
CA LEU A 119 15.71 -6.74 9.47
C LEU A 119 15.02 -5.46 8.96
N THR A 120 13.71 -5.50 8.74
CA THR A 120 12.96 -4.32 8.28
C THR A 120 12.92 -3.23 9.37
N LYS A 121 12.73 -3.63 10.64
CA LYS A 121 12.79 -2.70 11.78
C LYS A 121 14.16 -2.04 11.87
N GLU A 122 15.23 -2.81 11.73
CA GLU A 122 16.60 -2.29 11.75
C GLU A 122 16.84 -1.30 10.62
N CYS A 123 16.51 -1.66 9.37
CA CYS A 123 16.69 -0.77 8.24
C CYS A 123 15.84 0.51 8.32
N LEU A 124 14.61 0.42 8.86
CA LEU A 124 13.78 1.61 9.14
C LEU A 124 14.45 2.54 10.17
N ASN A 125 15.12 1.99 11.18
CA ASN A 125 15.84 2.76 12.19
C ASN A 125 17.11 3.43 11.67
N ARG A 126 17.67 2.95 10.55
CA ARG A 126 18.82 3.61 9.86
C ARG A 126 18.41 4.82 9.00
N LEU A 127 17.11 5.05 8.80
CA LEU A 127 16.62 6.22 8.07
C LEU A 127 16.65 7.48 8.93
N ALA A 128 16.75 8.64 8.29
CA ALA A 128 16.54 9.91 8.98
C ALA A 128 15.14 9.94 9.60
N ASP A 129 14.99 10.47 10.82
CA ASP A 129 13.72 10.42 11.56
C ASP A 129 12.53 10.93 10.75
N ILE A 130 12.74 12.02 10.02
CA ILE A 130 11.70 12.62 9.18
C ILE A 130 11.27 11.72 8.01
N GLN A 131 12.19 10.92 7.43
CA GLN A 131 11.87 9.95 6.39
C GLN A 131 11.12 8.75 6.98
N ARG A 132 11.62 8.23 8.10
CA ARG A 132 10.99 7.12 8.85
C ARG A 132 9.56 7.47 9.22
N ARG A 133 9.33 8.63 9.84
CA ARG A 133 8.00 9.11 10.23
C ARG A 133 7.06 9.24 9.04
N SER A 134 7.47 9.87 7.93
CA SER A 134 6.61 10.00 6.76
C SER A 134 6.28 8.64 6.11
N ILE A 135 7.22 7.67 6.13
CA ILE A 135 6.96 6.30 5.66
C ILE A 135 5.96 5.60 6.58
N ILE A 136 6.20 5.58 7.90
CA ILE A 136 5.29 4.93 8.85
C ILE A 136 3.91 5.57 8.78
N SER A 137 3.81 6.89 8.77
CA SER A 137 2.54 7.61 8.57
C SER A 137 1.79 7.15 7.32
N SER A 138 2.49 7.02 6.19
CA SER A 138 1.85 6.71 4.90
C SER A 138 1.48 5.23 4.77
N PHE A 139 2.36 4.32 5.18
CA PHE A 139 2.24 2.89 4.95
C PHE A 139 1.63 2.11 6.11
N VAL A 140 1.78 2.61 7.34
CA VAL A 140 1.27 1.96 8.55
C VAL A 140 0.00 2.63 9.06
N HIS A 141 0.03 3.96 9.20
CA HIS A 141 -1.13 4.71 9.71
C HIS A 141 -2.12 5.11 8.61
N GLY A 142 -1.83 4.81 7.35
CA GLY A 142 -2.73 5.05 6.24
C GLY A 142 -2.97 6.53 5.94
N PHE A 143 -2.07 7.44 6.30
CA PHE A 143 -2.21 8.83 5.87
C PHE A 143 -1.88 8.96 4.37
N THR A 144 -2.67 9.74 3.63
CA THR A 144 -2.27 10.10 2.26
C THR A 144 -1.18 11.17 2.26
N HIS A 145 -0.52 11.34 1.13
CA HIS A 145 0.51 12.37 0.98
C HIS A 145 -0.09 13.77 1.15
N GLU A 146 -1.34 13.98 0.75
CA GLU A 146 -2.10 15.21 0.97
C GLU A 146 -2.36 15.45 2.46
N GLU A 147 -2.82 14.42 3.20
CA GLU A 147 -3.08 14.52 4.64
C GLU A 147 -1.80 14.80 5.44
N LEU A 148 -0.68 14.17 5.06
CA LEU A 148 0.62 14.45 5.65
C LEU A 148 1.10 15.86 5.34
N ALA A 149 0.90 16.33 4.11
CA ALA A 149 1.26 17.68 3.72
C ALA A 149 0.52 18.74 4.57
N VAL A 150 -0.78 18.52 4.81
CA VAL A 150 -1.59 19.40 5.68
C VAL A 150 -1.14 19.29 7.13
N ARG A 151 -0.98 18.08 7.67
CA ARG A 151 -0.64 17.86 9.09
C ARG A 151 0.76 18.35 9.46
N GLU A 152 1.72 18.21 8.55
CA GLU A 152 3.11 18.62 8.76
C GLU A 152 3.41 20.03 8.19
N GLU A 153 2.38 20.76 7.75
CA GLU A 153 2.49 22.09 7.14
C GLU A 153 3.59 22.17 6.06
N THR A 154 3.69 21.12 5.26
CA THR A 154 4.79 20.90 4.31
C THR A 154 4.22 20.66 2.91
N PRO A 155 4.79 21.24 1.84
CA PRO A 155 4.31 21.00 0.48
C PRO A 155 4.26 19.50 0.11
N ILE A 156 3.21 19.09 -0.61
CA ILE A 156 3.03 17.68 -1.02
C ILE A 156 4.21 17.14 -1.84
N GLY A 157 4.85 17.98 -2.65
CA GLY A 157 6.06 17.61 -3.40
C GLY A 157 7.23 17.22 -2.47
N THR A 158 7.35 17.91 -1.34
CA THR A 158 8.35 17.61 -0.31
C THR A 158 8.02 16.29 0.38
N ILE A 159 6.76 16.04 0.75
CA ILE A 159 6.32 14.76 1.33
C ILE A 159 6.60 13.60 0.36
N LYS A 160 6.16 13.71 -0.90
CA LYS A 160 6.40 12.69 -1.95
C LYS A 160 7.89 12.43 -2.16
N SER A 161 8.70 13.47 -2.28
CA SER A 161 10.15 13.31 -2.49
C SER A 161 10.87 12.73 -1.27
N ARG A 162 10.42 13.09 -0.05
CA ARG A 162 10.95 12.56 1.21
C ARG A 162 10.64 11.07 1.36
N ILE A 163 9.40 10.66 1.11
CA ILE A 163 8.99 9.25 1.13
C ILE A 163 9.75 8.47 0.06
N ARG A 164 9.83 8.98 -1.18
CA ARG A 164 10.57 8.33 -2.27
C ARG A 164 12.03 8.06 -1.90
N ARG A 165 12.75 9.07 -1.39
CA ARG A 165 14.15 8.92 -0.96
C ARG A 165 14.30 7.97 0.22
N GLY A 166 13.37 8.00 1.17
CA GLY A 166 13.37 7.07 2.30
C GLY A 166 13.17 5.62 1.86
N LEU A 167 12.22 5.36 0.95
CA LEU A 167 11.97 4.02 0.40
C LEU A 167 13.16 3.50 -0.42
N GLN A 168 13.84 4.39 -1.16
CA GLN A 168 15.06 4.02 -1.90
C GLN A 168 16.16 3.55 -0.94
N ARG A 169 16.43 4.30 0.14
CA ARG A 169 17.41 3.92 1.17
C ARG A 169 17.00 2.64 1.92
N LEU A 170 15.70 2.47 2.16
CA LEU A 170 15.18 1.26 2.80
C LEU A 170 15.43 0.03 1.92
N ARG A 171 15.19 0.14 0.61
CA ARG A 171 15.51 -0.93 -0.35
C ARG A 171 17.00 -1.25 -0.36
N GLU A 172 17.86 -0.23 -0.47
CA GLU A 172 19.32 -0.41 -0.46
C GLU A 172 19.82 -1.12 0.80
N CYS A 173 19.17 -0.93 1.95
CA CYS A 173 19.50 -1.63 3.20
C CYS A 173 19.01 -3.08 3.22
N LEU A 174 17.84 -3.36 2.64
CA LEU A 174 17.26 -4.72 2.59
C LEU A 174 17.92 -5.63 1.55
N GLU A 175 18.60 -5.05 0.56
CA GLU A 175 19.34 -5.77 -0.48
C GLU A 175 20.80 -6.07 -0.10
N GLN A 176 21.27 -5.58 1.06
CA GLN A 176 22.58 -5.88 1.66
C GLN A 176 22.54 -7.19 2.44
#